data_AF-A0A0S7ELQ4-F1
#
_entry.id   AF-A0A0S7ELQ4-F1
#
_cell.length_a   1.000
_cell.length_b   1.000
_cell.length_c   1.000
_cell.angle_alpha   90.00
_cell.angle_beta   90.00
_cell.angle_gamma   90.00
#
_symmetry.space_group_name_H-M   'P 1'
#
loop_
_entity.id
_entity.type
_entity.pdbx_description
1 polymer ?
#
loop_
_entity_poly.entity_id
_entity_poly.type
_entity_poly.pdbx_seq_one_letter_code
_entity_poly.pdbx_strand_id
1 'polypeptide(L)'
;TRYELMLRGIGYMQNMRAFKTVCPLRNELHLDITTAVKKGSSEWYESLIAQYKPEEGSLEEQLKKMVQVIDAVCADIQRGQNIYNKLFYSAVKVDYFSISYRQLEKQVA
;
A
#
# COMPACT_ATOMS: atom_id res chain seq x y z
N THR A 1 -14.11 1.61 7.85
CA THR A 1 -15.42 2.13 7.40
C THR A 1 -15.32 3.08 6.21
N ARG A 2 -14.78 4.31 6.28
CA ARG A 2 -14.78 5.23 5.11
C ARG A 2 -13.99 4.71 3.90
N TYR A 3 -12.76 4.24 4.14
CA TYR A 3 -11.87 3.72 3.10
C TYR A 3 -12.45 2.48 2.37
N GLU A 4 -13.00 1.55 3.13
CA GLU A 4 -13.69 0.36 2.63
C GLU A 4 -14.89 0.70 1.73
N LEU A 5 -15.71 1.68 2.15
CA LEU A 5 -16.86 2.12 1.35
C LEU A 5 -16.41 2.72 0.01
N MET A 6 -15.34 3.52 0.01
CA MET A 6 -14.79 4.08 -1.22
C MET A 6 -14.29 2.97 -2.16
N LEU A 7 -13.51 2.02 -1.62
CA LEU A 7 -12.93 0.94 -2.42
C LEU A 7 -14.02 0.05 -3.03
N ARG A 8 -15.05 -0.32 -2.24
CA ARG A 8 -16.22 -1.04 -2.73
C ARG A 8 -17.01 -0.22 -3.75
N GLY A 9 -17.22 1.06 -3.50
CA GLY A 9 -17.91 1.97 -4.42
C GLY A 9 -17.27 1.99 -5.80
N ILE A 10 -15.94 2.11 -5.85
CA ILE A 10 -15.19 2.05 -7.11
C ILE A 10 -15.32 0.66 -7.75
N GLY A 11 -15.26 -0.41 -6.95
CA GLY A 11 -15.48 -1.79 -7.39
C GLY A 11 -16.89 -2.05 -7.98
N TYR A 12 -17.91 -1.33 -7.50
CA TYR A 12 -19.26 -1.39 -8.08
C TYR A 12 -19.35 -0.56 -9.36
N MET A 13 -18.81 0.67 -9.37
CA MET A 13 -18.88 1.56 -10.53
C MET A 13 -18.29 0.93 -11.79
N GLN A 14 -17.14 0.25 -11.70
CA GLN A 14 -16.53 -0.44 -12.85
C GLN A 14 -17.44 -1.50 -13.50
N ASN A 15 -18.39 -2.06 -12.74
CA ASN A 15 -19.30 -3.10 -13.22
C ASN A 15 -20.58 -2.52 -13.80
N MET A 16 -20.85 -1.22 -13.61
CA MET A 16 -22.02 -0.55 -14.15
C MET A 16 -21.91 -0.38 -15.67
N ARG A 17 -23.01 -0.64 -16.37
CA ARG A 17 -23.09 -0.47 -17.83
C ARG A 17 -22.78 0.97 -18.25
N ALA A 18 -23.35 1.95 -17.54
CA ALA A 18 -23.11 3.37 -17.80
C ALA A 18 -21.62 3.75 -17.72
N PHE A 19 -20.91 3.22 -16.72
CA PHE A 19 -19.48 3.46 -16.55
C PHE A 19 -18.68 2.89 -17.73
N LYS A 20 -19.00 1.66 -18.16
CA LYS A 20 -18.36 1.02 -19.32
C LYS A 20 -18.64 1.77 -20.63
N THR A 21 -19.83 2.36 -20.79
CA THR A 21 -20.19 3.16 -21.96
C THR A 21 -19.42 4.48 -22.02
N VAL A 22 -19.27 5.16 -20.88
CA VAL A 22 -18.59 6.48 -20.81
C VAL A 22 -17.07 6.33 -20.78
N CYS A 23 -16.54 5.22 -20.25
CA CYS A 23 -15.11 4.96 -20.11
C CYS A 23 -14.68 3.66 -20.83
N PRO A 24 -14.88 3.53 -22.16
CA PRO A 24 -14.67 2.27 -22.89
C PRO A 24 -13.20 1.84 -22.98
N LEU A 25 -12.27 2.79 -22.83
CA LEU A 25 -10.82 2.57 -22.93
C LEU A 25 -10.12 2.57 -21.56
N ARG A 26 -10.87 2.69 -20.47
CA ARG A 26 -10.24 2.73 -19.15
C ARG A 26 -9.62 1.37 -18.86
N ASN A 27 -8.30 1.37 -18.62
CA ASN A 27 -7.56 0.20 -18.15
C ASN A 27 -8.34 -0.48 -17.03
N GLU A 28 -8.25 -1.81 -16.98
CA GLU A 28 -8.88 -2.60 -15.92
C GLU A 28 -8.55 -1.96 -14.56
N LEU A 29 -9.58 -1.59 -13.79
CA LEU A 29 -9.45 -0.93 -12.49
C LEU A 29 -8.37 -1.61 -11.60
N HIS A 30 -8.24 -2.92 -11.75
CA HIS A 30 -7.22 -3.73 -11.11
C HIS A 30 -5.79 -3.19 -11.32
N LEU A 31 -5.43 -2.75 -12.52
CA LEU A 31 -4.12 -2.18 -12.86
C LEU A 31 -3.90 -0.81 -12.20
N ASP A 32 -4.92 0.06 -12.25
CA ASP A 32 -4.87 1.38 -11.60
C ASP A 32 -4.66 1.22 -10.10
N ILE A 33 -5.41 0.31 -9.47
CA ILE A 33 -5.29 0.03 -8.04
C ILE A 33 -3.94 -0.61 -7.72
N THR A 34 -3.48 -1.56 -8.52
CA THR A 34 -2.14 -2.16 -8.36
C THR A 34 -1.05 -1.09 -8.38
N THR A 35 -1.15 -0.14 -9.33
CA THR A 35 -0.20 0.97 -9.46
C THR A 35 -0.26 1.91 -8.26
N ALA A 36 -1.47 2.23 -7.79
CA ALA A 36 -1.67 3.05 -6.60
C ALA A 36 -1.11 2.38 -5.33
N VAL A 37 -1.28 1.06 -5.17
CA VAL A 37 -0.71 0.30 -4.04
C VAL A 37 0.81 0.33 -4.09
N LYS A 38 1.43 0.03 -5.25
CA LYS A 38 2.89 0.10 -5.40
C LYS A 38 3.43 1.48 -5.05
N LYS A 39 2.81 2.52 -5.60
CA LYS A 39 3.20 3.91 -5.35
C LYS A 39 3.08 4.25 -3.87
N GLY A 40 1.93 3.94 -3.26
CA GLY A 40 1.70 4.21 -1.83
C GLY A 40 2.66 3.46 -0.90
N SER A 41 3.01 2.22 -1.23
CA SER A 41 4.04 1.46 -0.47
C SER A 41 5.43 2.10 -0.59
N SER A 42 5.79 2.57 -1.79
CA SER A 42 7.08 3.25 -2.03
C SER A 42 7.18 4.55 -1.24
N GLU A 43 6.17 5.41 -1.37
CA GLU A 43 6.11 6.73 -0.72
C GLU A 43 6.08 6.59 0.80
N TRP A 44 5.37 5.59 1.33
CA TRP A 44 5.34 5.32 2.75
C TRP A 44 6.72 4.92 3.29
N TYR A 45 7.43 4.01 2.61
CA TYR A 45 8.76 3.58 3.03
C TYR A 45 9.78 4.73 2.93
N GLU A 46 9.76 5.50 1.83
CA GLU A 46 10.62 6.67 1.66
C GLU A 46 10.39 7.71 2.78
N SER A 47 9.13 7.98 3.13
CA SER A 47 8.78 8.86 4.25
C SER A 47 9.24 8.29 5.59
N LEU A 48 9.17 6.97 5.79
CA LEU A 48 9.63 6.30 7.00
C LEU A 48 11.15 6.48 7.16
N ILE A 49 11.91 6.17 6.11
CA ILE A 49 13.38 6.33 6.13
C ILE A 49 13.77 7.80 6.30
N ALA A 50 13.08 8.74 5.65
CA ALA A 50 13.32 10.17 5.82
C ALA A 50 13.06 10.63 7.27
N GLN A 51 12.01 10.13 7.92
CA GLN A 51 11.69 10.45 9.31
C GLN A 51 12.75 9.94 10.29
N TYR A 52 13.30 8.75 10.04
CA TYR A 52 14.26 8.09 10.93
C TYR A 52 15.72 8.23 10.46
N LYS A 53 16.00 9.14 9.51
CA LYS A 53 17.33 9.31 8.93
C LYS A 53 18.38 9.59 10.03
N PRO A 54 19.45 8.79 10.11
CA PRO A 54 20.47 8.92 11.14
C PRO A 54 21.50 9.99 10.76
N GLU A 55 21.09 11.25 10.57
CA GLU A 55 22.06 12.32 10.27
C GLU A 55 22.70 12.90 11.53
N GLU A 56 22.06 12.73 12.70
CA GLU A 56 22.53 13.27 13.97
C GLU A 56 22.25 12.29 15.12
N GLY A 57 23.22 12.17 16.03
CA GLY A 57 23.14 11.36 17.24
C GLY A 57 24.31 10.37 17.43
N SER A 58 24.48 9.93 18.67
CA SER A 58 25.36 8.84 19.08
C SER A 58 25.00 7.51 18.38
N LEU A 59 25.92 6.55 18.37
CA LEU A 59 25.67 5.21 17.82
C LEU A 59 24.43 4.53 18.43
N GLU A 60 24.18 4.74 19.72
CA GLU A 60 23.00 4.20 20.40
C GLU A 60 21.69 4.80 19.86
N GLU A 61 21.66 6.10 19.60
CA GLU A 61 20.50 6.78 19.01
C GLU A 61 20.26 6.34 17.57
N GLN A 62 21.34 6.12 16.80
CA GLN A 62 21.25 5.58 15.45
C GLN A 62 20.68 4.16 15.45
N LEU A 63 21.15 3.29 16.36
CA LEU A 63 20.62 1.93 16.53
C LEU A 63 19.14 1.94 16.94
N LYS A 64 18.74 2.82 17.88
CA LYS A 64 17.34 2.98 18.28
C LYS A 64 16.44 3.38 17.10
N LYS A 65 16.88 4.32 16.25
CA LYS A 65 16.16 4.71 15.02
C LYS A 65 16.01 3.54 14.05
N MET A 66 17.05 2.71 13.87
CA MET A 66 16.97 1.51 13.03
C MET A 66 15.94 0.49 13.55
N VAL A 67 15.92 0.24 14.86
CA VAL A 67 14.91 -0.63 15.48
C VAL A 67 13.50 -0.10 15.22
N GLN A 68 13.29 1.21 15.36
CA GLN A 68 11.99 1.84 15.09
C GLN A 68 11.53 1.67 13.63
N VAL A 69 12.46 1.78 12.67
CA VAL A 69 12.16 1.50 11.25
C VAL A 69 11.73 0.05 11.07
N ILE A 70 12.45 -0.90 11.65
CA ILE A 70 12.15 -2.34 11.56
C ILE A 70 10.77 -2.63 12.17
N ASP A 71 10.48 -2.10 13.35
CA ASP A 71 9.19 -2.28 14.02
C ASP A 71 8.04 -1.71 13.18
N ALA A 72 8.23 -0.53 12.58
CA ALA A 72 7.24 0.10 11.71
C ALA A 72 6.97 -0.72 10.44
N VAL A 73 8.02 -1.26 9.80
CA VAL A 73 7.90 -2.17 8.65
C VAL A 73 7.17 -3.45 9.02
N CYS A 74 7.55 -4.09 10.13
CA CYS A 74 6.88 -5.29 10.62
C CYS A 74 5.39 -5.04 10.90
N ALA A 75 5.06 -3.93 11.57
CA ALA A 75 3.68 -3.56 11.85
C ALA A 75 2.88 -3.28 10.56
N ASP A 76 3.51 -2.67 9.54
CA ASP A 76 2.86 -2.41 8.26
C ASP A 76 2.61 -3.69 7.47
N ILE A 77 3.58 -4.61 7.41
CA ILE A 77 3.43 -5.96 6.82
C ILE A 77 2.27 -6.72 7.47
N GLN A 78 2.21 -6.73 8.80
CA GLN A 78 1.13 -7.38 9.54
C GLN A 78 -0.24 -6.76 9.22
N ARG A 79 -0.35 -5.43 9.18
CA ARG A 79 -1.58 -4.73 8.78
C ARG A 79 -1.95 -5.04 7.33
N GLY A 80 -0.96 -5.05 6.44
CA GLY A 80 -1.09 -5.39 5.03
C GLY A 80 -1.72 -6.76 4.84
N GLN A 81 -1.24 -7.77 5.55
CA GLN A 81 -1.76 -9.13 5.46
C GLN A 81 -3.14 -9.29 6.12
N ASN A 82 -3.29 -8.80 7.35
CA ASN A 82 -4.44 -9.14 8.18
C ASN A 82 -5.68 -8.28 7.91
N ILE A 83 -5.49 -7.05 7.43
CA ILE A 83 -6.56 -6.06 7.26
C ILE A 83 -6.70 -5.71 5.77
N TYR A 84 -5.65 -5.13 5.18
CA TYR A 84 -5.77 -4.56 3.84
C TYR A 84 -5.93 -5.63 2.75
N ASN A 85 -5.26 -6.77 2.86
CA ASN A 85 -5.41 -7.84 1.90
C ASN A 85 -6.85 -8.34 1.79
N LYS A 86 -7.49 -8.62 2.93
CA LYS A 86 -8.89 -9.06 2.98
C LYS A 86 -9.82 -8.00 2.37
N LEU A 87 -9.55 -6.73 2.67
CA LEU A 87 -10.37 -5.62 2.17
C LEU A 87 -10.25 -5.45 0.66
N PHE A 88 -9.03 -5.38 0.13
CA PHE A 88 -8.80 -5.20 -1.30
C PHE A 88 -9.25 -6.41 -2.12
N TYR A 89 -8.96 -7.61 -1.64
CA TYR A 89 -9.37 -8.82 -2.33
C TYR A 89 -10.90 -8.97 -2.37
N SER A 90 -11.60 -8.62 -1.30
CA SER A 90 -13.07 -8.67 -1.27
C SER A 90 -13.72 -7.59 -2.15
N ALA A 91 -13.17 -6.37 -2.18
CA ALA A 91 -13.78 -5.25 -2.88
C ALA A 91 -13.45 -5.19 -4.38
N VAL A 92 -12.19 -5.47 -4.75
CA VAL A 92 -11.64 -5.20 -6.10
C VAL A 92 -10.77 -6.32 -6.65
N LYS A 93 -10.68 -7.47 -5.95
CA LYS A 93 -9.90 -8.65 -6.37
C LYS A 93 -8.41 -8.41 -6.55
N VAL A 94 -7.86 -7.43 -5.84
CA VAL A 94 -6.42 -7.12 -5.82
C VAL A 94 -5.77 -7.80 -4.61
N ASP A 95 -4.68 -8.54 -4.85
CA ASP A 95 -3.83 -9.09 -3.79
C ASP A 95 -2.90 -7.98 -3.25
N TYR A 96 -3.42 -7.20 -2.32
CA TYR A 96 -2.71 -6.06 -1.73
C TYR A 96 -1.40 -6.50 -1.09
N PHE A 97 -1.42 -7.59 -0.31
CA PHE A 97 -0.27 -8.00 0.47
C PHE A 97 0.90 -8.40 -0.41
N SER A 98 0.67 -9.22 -1.43
CA SER A 98 1.74 -9.63 -2.35
C SER A 98 2.34 -8.42 -3.09
N ILE A 99 1.52 -7.43 -3.45
CA ILE A 99 1.99 -6.22 -4.14
C ILE A 99 2.82 -5.34 -3.21
N SER A 100 2.31 -5.02 -2.01
CA SER A 100 2.99 -4.14 -1.07
C SER A 100 4.26 -4.78 -0.53
N TYR A 101 4.23 -6.08 -0.21
CA TYR A 101 5.39 -6.82 0.29
C TYR A 101 6.53 -6.84 -0.73
N ARG A 102 6.25 -7.20 -1.99
CA ARG A 102 7.27 -7.18 -3.06
C ARG A 102 7.82 -5.78 -3.33
N GLN A 103 7.02 -4.74 -3.11
CA GLN A 103 7.50 -3.36 -3.26
C GLN A 103 8.46 -3.00 -2.13
N LEU A 104 8.13 -3.34 -0.88
CA LEU A 104 9.00 -3.12 0.27
C LEU A 104 10.29 -3.93 0.16
N GLU A 105 10.19 -5.21 -0.24
CA GLU A 105 11.34 -6.09 -0.46
C GLU A 105 12.36 -5.46 -1.42
N LYS A 106 11.89 -4.84 -2.51
CA LYS A 106 12.75 -4.14 -3.49
C LYS A 106 13.43 -2.88 -2.98
N GLN A 107 12.89 -2.24 -1.95
CA GLN A 107 13.47 -1.02 -1.39
C GLN A 107 14.45 -1.32 -0.24
N VAL A 108 14.30 -2.49 0.37
CA VAL A 108 15.16 -2.97 1.46
C VAL A 108 16.35 -3.78 0.93
N ALA A 109 16.17 -4.53 -0.17
CA ALA A 109 17.22 -5.30 -0.85
C ALA A 109 18.14 -4.42 -1.70
#